data_AF-A0A182FE38-F1
#
_entry.id   AF-A0A182FE38-F1
#
_cell.length_a   1.000
_cell.length_b   1.000
_cell.length_c   1.000
_cell.angle_alpha   90.00
_cell.angle_beta   90.00
_cell.angle_gamma   90.00
#
_symmetry.space_group_name_H-M   'P 1'
#
loop_
_entity.id
_entity.type
_entity.pdbx_description
1 polymer ?
#
loop_
_entity_poly.entity_id
_entity_poly.type
_entity_poly.pdbx_seq_one_letter_code
_entity_poly.pdbx_strand_id
1 'polypeptide(L)'
;MTDLIDLRMHQHIAHELYRQQMMQRIPDPFPTMLPVPVPPMHAMALPPRYSLPGVEIKLQNKELWREFHKIGTEMIITKSGR
;
A
#
# COMPACT_ATOMS: atom_id res chain seq x y z
N MET A 1 -14.62 -42.70 9.61
CA MET A 1 -13.31 -42.20 9.12
C MET A 1 -13.54 -41.24 7.95
N THR A 2 -14.45 -41.57 7.04
CA THR A 2 -14.91 -40.73 5.92
C THR A 2 -15.47 -39.38 6.36
N ASP A 3 -16.24 -39.33 7.45
CA ASP A 3 -16.89 -38.09 7.91
C ASP A 3 -15.92 -37.03 8.45
N LEU A 4 -14.79 -37.46 9.02
CA LEU A 4 -13.74 -36.55 9.50
C LEU A 4 -12.98 -35.91 8.33
N ILE A 5 -12.74 -36.70 7.28
CA ILE A 5 -12.12 -36.24 6.03
C ILE A 5 -13.06 -35.27 5.34
N ASP A 6 -14.36 -35.58 5.33
CA ASP A 6 -15.40 -34.75 4.74
C ASP A 6 -15.54 -33.42 5.51
N LEU A 7 -15.54 -33.44 6.84
CA LEU A 7 -15.57 -32.22 7.66
C LEU A 7 -14.34 -31.33 7.43
N ARG A 8 -13.15 -31.93 7.31
CA ARG A 8 -11.92 -31.20 7.01
C ARG A 8 -11.97 -30.58 5.61
N MET A 9 -12.53 -31.30 4.64
CA MET A 9 -12.72 -30.80 3.28
C MET A 9 -13.70 -29.63 3.26
N HIS A 10 -14.84 -29.74 3.96
CA HIS A 10 -15.80 -28.66 4.11
C HIS A 10 -15.19 -27.42 4.76
N GLN A 11 -14.37 -27.58 5.79
CA GLN A 11 -13.64 -26.46 6.41
C GLN A 11 -12.65 -25.80 5.45
N HIS A 12 -11.94 -26.59 4.65
CA HIS A 12 -11.00 -26.06 3.66
C HIS A 12 -11.73 -25.22 2.61
N ILE A 13 -12.83 -25.73 2.06
CA ILE A 13 -13.67 -25.02 1.09
C ILE A 13 -14.23 -23.73 1.69
N ALA A 14 -14.75 -23.78 2.91
CA ALA A 14 -15.30 -22.60 3.58
C ALA A 14 -14.24 -21.50 3.77
N HIS A 15 -13.02 -21.87 4.17
CA HIS A 15 -11.91 -20.93 4.28
C HIS A 15 -11.50 -20.33 2.93
N GLU A 16 -11.47 -21.13 1.88
CA GLU A 16 -11.09 -20.67 0.54
C GLU A 16 -12.12 -19.69 -0.02
N LEU A 17 -13.41 -19.99 0.15
CA LEU A 17 -14.51 -19.09 -0.22
C LEU A 17 -14.46 -17.77 0.57
N TYR A 18 -14.23 -17.83 1.88
CA TYR A 18 -14.07 -16.63 2.71
C TYR A 18 -12.89 -15.77 2.25
N ARG A 19 -11.74 -16.40 1.97
CA ARG A 19 -10.54 -15.71 1.47
C ARG A 19 -10.82 -15.05 0.11
N GLN A 20 -11.46 -15.74 -0.81
CA GLN A 20 -11.85 -15.20 -2.12
C GLN A 20 -12.79 -14.00 -1.94
N GLN A 21 -13.78 -14.10 -1.06
CA GLN A 21 -14.73 -13.02 -0.81
C GLN A 21 -14.08 -11.79 -0.18
N MET A 22 -13.07 -11.95 0.69
CA MET A 22 -12.30 -10.83 1.22
C MET A 22 -11.47 -10.15 0.13
N MET A 23 -10.79 -10.91 -0.73
CA MET A 23 -10.00 -10.38 -1.84
C MET A 23 -10.85 -9.61 -2.86
N GLN A 24 -12.06 -10.08 -3.15
CA GLN A 24 -13.00 -9.44 -4.08
C GLN A 24 -13.64 -8.15 -3.53
N ARG A 25 -13.65 -7.97 -2.20
CA ARG A 25 -14.14 -6.74 -1.55
C ARG A 25 -13.09 -5.64 -1.52
N ILE A 26 -11.82 -5.95 -1.77
CA ILE A 26 -10.78 -4.93 -1.86
C ILE A 26 -11.10 -4.10 -3.11
N PRO A 27 -11.45 -2.81 -2.97
CA PRO A 27 -11.65 -1.95 -4.13
C PRO A 27 -10.38 -1.98 -4.96
N ASP A 28 -10.51 -2.14 -6.28
CA ASP A 28 -9.37 -2.04 -7.17
C ASP A 28 -8.64 -0.73 -6.88
N PRO A 29 -7.34 -0.76 -6.50
CA PRO A 29 -6.58 0.47 -6.26
C PRO A 29 -6.49 1.33 -7.53
N PHE A 30 -6.75 0.75 -8.71
CA PHE A 30 -6.73 1.42 -9.99
C PHE A 30 -8.00 1.03 -10.77
N PRO A 31 -9.14 1.72 -10.54
CA PRO A 31 -10.37 1.42 -11.27
C PRO A 31 -10.10 1.38 -12.78
N THR A 32 -10.51 0.29 -13.43
CA THR A 32 -10.39 0.06 -14.87
C THR A 32 -10.63 1.35 -15.62
N MET A 33 -9.55 1.86 -16.19
CA MET A 33 -9.42 3.16 -16.84
C MET A 33 -10.70 3.51 -17.60
N LEU A 34 -11.52 4.40 -17.03
CA LEU A 34 -12.30 5.30 -17.86
C LEU A 34 -11.30 5.93 -18.85
N PRO A 35 -11.67 6.22 -20.12
CA PRO A 35 -10.82 6.97 -21.03
C PRO A 35 -10.73 8.42 -20.53
N VAL A 36 -10.07 8.61 -19.40
CA VAL A 36 -9.60 9.89 -18.93
C VAL A 36 -8.42 10.19 -19.85
N PRO A 37 -8.41 11.34 -20.55
CA PRO A 37 -7.24 11.76 -21.30
C PRO A 37 -6.08 11.75 -20.32
N VAL A 38 -5.15 10.81 -20.48
CA VAL A 38 -3.94 10.76 -19.65
C VAL A 38 -3.27 12.11 -19.85
N PRO A 39 -3.29 13.01 -18.85
CA PRO A 39 -2.62 14.27 -19.04
C PRO A 39 -1.11 13.94 -19.11
N PRO A 40 -0.34 14.64 -19.95
CA PRO A 40 1.09 14.36 -20.13
C PRO A 40 1.75 14.24 -18.75
N MET A 41 2.69 13.30 -18.57
CA MET A 41 3.34 12.97 -17.28
C MET A 41 3.83 14.17 -16.43
N HIS A 42 3.93 15.35 -17.03
CA HIS A 42 4.15 16.65 -16.38
C HIS A 42 2.97 17.17 -15.53
N ALA A 43 1.80 16.54 -15.63
CA ALA A 43 0.55 16.94 -14.98
C ALA A 43 0.18 16.08 -13.76
N MET A 44 1.10 15.23 -13.27
CA MET A 44 1.11 14.86 -11.86
C MET A 44 1.46 16.12 -11.08
N ALA A 45 0.51 17.04 -10.97
CA ALA A 45 0.68 18.27 -10.24
C ALA A 45 1.01 17.88 -8.81
N LEU A 46 2.28 18.07 -8.43
CA LEU A 46 2.69 18.00 -7.03
C LEU A 46 1.68 18.84 -6.24
N PRO A 47 1.16 18.33 -5.11
CA PRO A 47 0.22 19.09 -4.31
C PRO A 47 0.81 20.48 -4.03
N PRO A 48 -0.02 21.54 -4.08
CA PRO A 48 0.46 22.90 -3.87
C PRO A 48 1.23 22.97 -2.56
N ARG A 49 2.51 23.38 -2.65
CA ARG A 49 3.36 23.54 -1.48
C ARG A 49 3.02 24.87 -0.83
N TYR A 50 2.23 24.81 0.23
CA TYR A 50 1.99 25.97 1.09
C TYR A 50 3.24 26.24 1.91
N SER A 51 3.90 27.39 1.68
CA SER A 51 4.94 27.89 2.57
C SER A 51 4.32 28.80 3.62
N LEU A 52 4.71 28.61 4.88
CA LEU A 52 4.32 29.50 5.96
C LEU A 52 5.34 30.65 6.05
N PRO A 53 4.91 31.92 6.11
CA PRO A 53 5.82 33.06 6.20
C PRO A 53 6.70 32.95 7.45
N GLY A 54 8.02 33.10 7.28
CA GLY A 54 8.99 33.11 8.40
C GLY A 54 9.32 31.74 8.99
N VAL A 55 8.84 30.63 8.40
CA VAL A 55 9.15 29.28 8.88
C VAL A 55 10.29 28.67 8.08
N GLU A 56 11.35 28.23 8.77
CA GLU A 56 12.46 27.47 8.19
C GLU A 56 12.43 26.03 8.73
N ILE A 57 12.66 25.04 7.85
CA ILE A 57 12.76 23.62 8.22
C ILE A 57 14.14 23.10 7.81
N LYS A 58 14.82 22.43 8.74
CA LYS A 58 16.10 21.75 8.49
C LYS A 58 15.97 20.27 8.79
N LEU A 59 16.35 19.43 7.83
CA LEU A 59 16.43 17.99 8.01
C LEU A 59 17.70 17.65 8.79
N GLN A 60 17.52 17.12 10.01
CA GLN A 60 18.63 16.59 10.80
C GLN A 60 19.17 15.30 10.17
N ASN A 61 20.48 15.08 10.31
CA ASN A 61 21.18 13.89 9.80
C ASN A 61 20.99 13.68 8.29
N LYS A 62 20.99 14.78 7.52
CA LYS A 62 20.70 14.79 6.08
C LYS A 62 21.60 13.83 5.29
N GLU A 63 22.87 13.72 5.65
CA GLU A 63 23.84 12.86 4.98
C GLU A 63 23.47 11.38 5.15
N LEU A 64 23.03 10.98 6.35
CA LEU A 64 22.56 9.62 6.61
C LEU A 64 21.33 9.28 5.77
N TRP A 65 20.35 10.18 5.76
CA TRP A 65 19.15 10.02 4.93
C TRP A 65 19.49 9.90 3.45
N ARG A 66 20.51 10.63 2.98
CA ARG A 66 20.97 10.55 1.58
C ARG A 66 21.55 9.19 1.26
N GLU A 67 22.33 8.58 2.15
CA GLU A 67 22.91 7.25 1.90
C GLU A 67 21.82 6.16 1.85
N PHE A 68 20.83 6.19 2.75
CA PHE A 68 19.67 5.28 2.64
C PHE A 68 18.85 5.52 1.37
N HIS A 69 18.65 6.79 0.98
CA HIS A 69 17.89 7.14 -0.21
C HIS A 69 18.55 6.64 -1.51
N LYS A 70 19.88 6.61 -1.59
CA LYS A 70 20.62 6.10 -2.76
C LYS A 70 20.31 4.63 -3.04
N ILE A 71 20.08 3.83 -2.01
CA ILE A 71 19.82 2.39 -2.11
C ILE A 71 18.30 2.15 -2.25
N GLY A 72 17.50 3.00 -1.62
CA GLY A 72 16.06 2.83 -1.46
C GLY A 72 15.75 2.71 0.03
N THR A 73 15.26 3.79 0.63
CA THR A 73 14.95 3.79 2.07
C THR A 73 13.79 2.85 2.36
N GLU A 74 14.06 1.77 3.10
CA GLU A 74 13.04 0.83 3.58
C GLU A 74 12.79 1.05 5.08
N MET A 75 11.52 1.03 5.49
CA MET A 75 11.11 1.19 6.88
C MET A 75 10.37 -0.05 7.31
N ILE A 76 10.82 -0.67 8.39
CA ILE A 76 10.19 -1.90 8.86
C ILE A 76 8.96 -1.55 9.71
N ILE A 77 7.89 -2.30 9.54
CA ILE A 77 6.69 -2.24 10.40
C ILE A 77 6.56 -3.55 11.16
N THR A 78 6.06 -3.51 12.40
CA THR A 78 5.73 -4.72 13.16
C THR A 78 4.34 -4.61 13.75
N LYS A 79 3.78 -5.75 14.20
CA LYS A 79 2.49 -5.79 14.88
C LYS A 79 2.44 -4.86 16.11
N SER A 80 3.57 -4.66 16.79
CA SER A 80 3.65 -3.83 18.00
C SER A 80 4.09 -2.39 17.72
N GLY A 81 4.35 -2.03 16.47
CA GLY A 81 4.96 -0.74 16.09
C GLY A 81 6.48 -0.80 15.96
N ARG A 82 7.07 0.30 15.51
CA ARG A 82 8.51 0.56 15.41
C ARG A 82 8.82 1.99 15.81
#